data_AF-A0A2H0TNS1-F1
#
_entry.id   AF-A0A2H0TNS1-F1
#
_cell.length_a   1.000
_cell.length_b   1.000
_cell.length_c   1.000
_cell.angle_alpha   90.00
_cell.angle_beta   90.00
_cell.angle_gamma   90.00
#
_symmetry.space_group_name_H-M   'P 1'
#
loop_
_entity.id
_entity.type
_entity.pdbx_description
1 polymer ?
#
loop_
_entity_poly.entity_id
_entity_poly.type
_entity_poly.pdbx_seq_one_letter_code
_entity_poly.pdbx_strand_id
1 'polypeptide(L)'
;MGNTKHNFRISSEVKEQVLKRIKEDGISVTQAAQEHGISTHTIYKMLTKTVANNPTWQEVTKLKKQNQALLALVGELTVKLSQAQKKI
;
A
#
# COMPACT_ATOMS: atom_id res chain seq x y z
N MET A 1 -5.52 1.87 -37.20
CA MET A 1 -6.08 0.82 -36.32
C MET A 1 -6.66 1.50 -35.09
N GLY A 2 -7.98 1.65 -35.03
CA GLY A 2 -8.65 2.37 -33.93
C GLY A 2 -8.73 1.51 -32.68
N ASN A 3 -8.21 2.01 -31.54
CA ASN A 3 -8.40 1.37 -30.24
C ASN A 3 -9.84 1.61 -29.77
N THR A 4 -10.73 0.64 -29.99
CA THR A 4 -12.07 0.63 -29.40
C THR A 4 -11.95 0.31 -27.91
N LYS A 5 -11.91 1.36 -27.08
CA LYS A 5 -12.02 1.22 -25.63
C LYS A 5 -13.43 0.73 -25.29
N HIS A 6 -13.63 -0.58 -25.25
CA HIS A 6 -14.85 -1.15 -24.66
C HIS A 6 -14.83 -0.88 -23.16
N ASN A 7 -15.67 0.07 -22.73
CA ASN A 7 -15.90 0.36 -21.31
C ASN A 7 -16.75 -0.78 -20.71
N PHE A 8 -16.11 -1.88 -20.34
CA PHE A 8 -16.76 -2.94 -19.58
C PHE A 8 -17.06 -2.44 -18.16
N ARG A 9 -18.35 -2.32 -17.83
CA ARG A 9 -18.83 -1.96 -16.50
C ARG A 9 -19.05 -3.24 -15.70
N ILE A 10 -18.17 -3.51 -14.75
CA ILE A 10 -18.30 -4.62 -13.80
C ILE A 10 -19.40 -4.24 -12.81
N SER A 11 -20.32 -5.16 -12.50
CA SER A 11 -21.35 -4.93 -11.47
C SER A 11 -20.70 -4.79 -10.08
N SER A 12 -21.35 -4.04 -9.20
CA SER A 12 -20.87 -3.85 -7.82
C SER A 12 -20.76 -5.17 -7.07
N GLU A 13 -21.71 -6.09 -7.30
CA GLU A 13 -21.76 -7.42 -6.69
C GLU A 13 -20.55 -8.27 -7.06
N VAL A 14 -20.21 -8.36 -8.36
CA VAL A 14 -19.03 -9.11 -8.82
C VAL A 14 -17.75 -8.50 -8.26
N LYS A 15 -17.67 -7.17 -8.19
CA LYS A 15 -16.53 -6.48 -7.57
C LYS A 15 -16.38 -6.83 -6.09
N GLU A 16 -17.47 -6.84 -5.33
CA GLU A 16 -17.45 -7.19 -3.91
C GLU A 16 -17.05 -8.66 -3.71
N GLN A 17 -17.60 -9.57 -4.52
CA GLN A 17 -17.26 -10.99 -4.46
C GLN A 17 -15.76 -11.22 -4.73
N VAL A 18 -15.21 -10.61 -5.78
CA VAL A 18 -13.78 -10.72 -6.12
C VAL A 18 -12.90 -10.19 -4.99
N LEU A 19 -13.25 -9.03 -4.42
CA LEU A 19 -12.49 -8.44 -3.32
C LEU A 19 -12.57 -9.26 -2.04
N LYS A 20 -13.73 -9.87 -1.77
CA LYS A 20 -13.95 -10.75 -0.62
C LYS A 20 -13.07 -11.98 -0.72
N ARG A 21 -13.06 -12.66 -1.86
CA ARG A 21 -12.21 -13.84 -2.09
C ARG A 21 -10.72 -13.53 -1.94
N ILE A 22 -10.26 -12.40 -2.48
CA ILE A 22 -8.85 -12.01 -2.36
C ILE A 22 -8.46 -11.73 -0.89
N LYS A 23 -9.36 -11.16 -0.09
CA LYS A 23 -9.08 -10.79 1.31
C LYS A 23 -9.30 -11.92 2.32
N GLU A 24 -10.35 -12.70 2.13
CA GLU A 24 -10.80 -13.73 3.09
C GLU A 24 -10.28 -15.12 2.70
N ASP A 25 -10.39 -15.49 1.42
CA ASP A 25 -9.98 -16.82 0.94
C ASP A 25 -8.50 -16.87 0.55
N GLY A 26 -7.82 -15.72 0.50
CA GLY A 26 -6.38 -15.62 0.22
C GLY A 26 -5.97 -15.96 -1.21
N ILE A 27 -6.92 -16.00 -2.15
CA ILE A 27 -6.61 -16.29 -3.56
C ILE A 27 -5.76 -15.17 -4.20
N SER A 28 -4.91 -15.55 -5.14
CA SER A 28 -4.06 -14.56 -5.81
C SER A 28 -4.89 -13.66 -6.75
N VAL A 29 -4.42 -12.43 -6.97
CA VAL A 29 -5.03 -11.52 -7.96
C VAL A 29 -5.02 -12.12 -9.36
N THR A 30 -4.05 -12.97 -9.70
CA THR A 30 -3.97 -13.65 -10.99
C THR A 30 -5.03 -14.75 -11.14
N GLN A 31 -5.28 -15.53 -10.07
CA GLN A 31 -6.35 -16.54 -10.06
C GLN A 31 -7.73 -15.87 -10.13
N ALA A 32 -7.97 -14.85 -9.29
CA ALA A 32 -9.21 -14.09 -9.31
C ALA A 32 -9.48 -13.44 -10.68
N ALA A 33 -8.43 -12.96 -11.36
CA ALA A 33 -8.53 -12.41 -12.71
C ALA A 33 -8.97 -13.45 -13.75
N GLN A 34 -8.40 -14.67 -13.67
CA GLN A 34 -8.74 -15.76 -14.58
C GLN A 34 -10.16 -16.27 -14.34
N GLU A 35 -10.53 -16.52 -13.08
CA GLU A 35 -11.85 -17.07 -12.72
C GLU A 35 -13.01 -16.13 -13.07
N HIS A 36 -12.81 -14.82 -12.90
CA HIS A 36 -13.85 -13.83 -13.10
C HIS A 36 -13.77 -13.10 -14.44
N GLY A 37 -12.78 -13.43 -15.30
CA GLY A 37 -12.59 -12.79 -16.61
C GLY A 37 -12.25 -11.30 -16.52
N ILE A 38 -11.63 -10.86 -15.42
CA ILE A 38 -11.31 -9.46 -15.15
C ILE A 38 -9.80 -9.27 -15.30
N SER A 39 -9.36 -8.19 -15.96
CA SER A 39 -7.93 -7.91 -16.02
C SER A 39 -7.33 -7.70 -14.62
N THR A 40 -6.14 -8.22 -14.38
CA THR A 40 -5.40 -8.01 -13.11
C THR A 40 -5.25 -6.53 -12.80
N HIS A 41 -5.02 -5.69 -13.82
CA HIS A 41 -4.96 -4.23 -13.68
C HIS A 41 -6.26 -3.65 -13.09
N THR A 42 -7.42 -4.11 -13.55
CA THR A 42 -8.71 -3.69 -13.01
C THR A 42 -8.86 -4.11 -11.55
N ILE A 43 -8.43 -5.32 -11.18
CA ILE A 43 -8.49 -5.81 -9.79
C ILE A 43 -7.61 -4.95 -8.87
N TYR A 44 -6.37 -4.65 -9.27
CA TYR A 44 -5.52 -3.72 -8.52
C TYR A 44 -6.16 -2.34 -8.36
N LYS A 45 -6.76 -1.80 -9.43
CA LYS A 45 -7.48 -0.52 -9.37
C LYS A 45 -8.68 -0.56 -8.42
N MET A 46 -9.38 -1.70 -8.35
CA MET A 46 -10.48 -1.91 -7.40
C MET A 46 -9.98 -1.97 -5.96
N LEU A 47 -8.88 -2.70 -5.71
CA LEU A 47 -8.24 -2.79 -4.40
C LEU A 47 -7.81 -1.41 -3.91
N THR A 48 -7.07 -0.64 -4.73
CA THR A 48 -6.63 0.72 -4.39
C THR A 48 -7.80 1.65 -4.05
N LYS A 49 -8.94 1.53 -4.75
CA LYS A 49 -10.14 2.32 -4.47
C LYS A 49 -10.84 1.94 -3.16
N THR A 50 -10.66 0.70 -2.69
CA THR A 50 -11.23 0.26 -1.40
C THR A 50 -10.34 0.52 -0.20
N VAL A 51 -9.10 0.99 -0.40
CA VAL A 51 -8.24 1.45 0.69
C VAL A 51 -8.76 2.81 1.15
N ALA A 52 -9.63 2.81 2.17
CA ALA A 52 -10.17 4.02 2.77
C ALA A 52 -9.08 4.92 3.39
N ASN A 53 -7.99 4.32 3.86
CA ASN A 53 -6.84 5.01 4.46
C ASN A 53 -5.64 4.99 3.53
N ASN A 54 -5.78 5.54 2.32
CA ASN A 54 -4.60 5.80 1.51
C ASN A 54 -3.86 6.96 2.17
N PRO A 55 -2.70 6.74 2.81
CA PRO A 55 -2.04 7.79 3.56
C PRO A 55 -1.71 8.93 2.60
N THR A 56 -2.08 10.13 3.01
CA THR A 56 -1.86 11.33 2.22
C THR A 56 -0.35 11.51 2.07
N TRP A 57 0.12 12.02 0.94
CA TRP A 57 1.56 12.24 0.72
C TRP A 57 2.18 13.13 1.84
N GLN A 58 1.39 14.05 2.38
CA GLN A 58 1.74 14.88 3.53
C GLN A 58 1.95 14.08 4.82
N GLU A 59 1.09 13.10 5.10
CA GLU A 59 1.20 12.23 6.28
C GLU A 59 2.45 11.35 6.17
N VAL A 60 2.69 10.76 5.00
CA VAL A 60 3.90 9.99 4.72
C VAL A 60 5.16 10.86 4.88
N THR A 61 5.12 12.09 4.38
CA THR A 61 6.26 13.02 4.49
C THR A 61 6.49 13.47 5.93
N LYS A 62 5.43 13.75 6.69
CA LYS A 62 5.51 14.10 8.11
C LYS A 62 6.11 12.95 8.91
N LEU A 63 5.65 11.72 8.67
CA LEU A 63 6.15 10.52 9.35
C LEU A 63 7.64 10.27 9.05
N LYS A 64 8.06 10.44 7.78
CA LYS A 64 9.48 10.35 7.40
C LYS A 64 10.34 11.39 8.13
N LYS A 65 9.89 12.65 8.21
CA LYS A 65 10.59 13.71 8.95
C LYS A 65 10.69 13.41 10.44
N GLN A 66 9.61 12.92 11.04
CA GLN A 66 9.60 12.53 12.46
C GLN A 66 10.58 11.38 12.74
N ASN A 67 10.59 10.35 11.89
CA ASN A 67 11.53 9.24 12.02
C ASN A 67 13.00 9.71 11.90
N GLN A 68 13.31 10.56 10.91
CA GLN A 68 14.65 11.12 10.74
C GLN A 68 15.10 11.94 11.95
N ALA A 69 14.22 12.77 12.52
CA ALA A 69 14.53 13.56 13.72
C ALA A 69 14.81 12.67 14.94
N LEU A 70 14.03 11.60 15.11
CA LEU A 70 14.24 10.63 16.17
C LEU A 70 15.58 9.91 16.02
N LEU A 71 15.92 9.45 14.81
CA LEU A 71 17.20 8.80 14.54
C LEU A 71 18.39 9.73 14.80
N ALA A 72 18.28 11.02 14.43
CA ALA A 72 19.31 12.00 14.72
C ALA A 72 19.52 12.18 16.24
N LEU A 73 18.43 12.34 17.00
CA LEU A 73 18.47 12.46 18.46
C LEU A 73 19.12 11.22 19.10
N VAL A 74 18.71 10.02 18.69
CA VAL A 74 19.29 8.77 19.17
C VAL A 74 20.78 8.70 18.84
N GLY A 75 21.18 9.11 17.64
CA GLY A 75 22.59 9.20 17.24
C GLY A 75 23.39 10.12 18.17
N GLU A 76 22.90 11.35 18.41
CA GLU A 76 23.55 12.29 19.32
C GLU A 76 23.68 11.75 20.75
N LEU A 77 22.63 11.13 21.27
CA LEU A 77 22.65 10.52 22.61
C LEU A 77 23.64 9.36 22.68
N THR A 78 23.68 8.51 21.66
CA THR A 78 24.61 7.37 21.58
C THR A 78 26.06 7.84 21.55
N VAL A 79 26.36 8.91 20.81
CA VAL A 79 27.70 9.52 20.77
C VAL A 79 28.06 10.10 22.14
N LYS A 80 27.16 10.85 22.78
CA LYS A 80 27.40 11.42 24.12
C LYS A 80 27.65 10.34 25.16
N LEU A 81 26.88 9.25 25.16
CA LEU A 81 27.09 8.10 26.05
C LEU A 81 28.45 7.43 25.80
N SER A 82 28.81 7.23 24.54
CA SER A 82 30.12 6.65 24.17
C SER A 82 31.29 7.53 24.62
N GLN A 83 31.17 8.86 24.49
CA GLN A 83 32.18 9.81 24.94
C GLN A 83 32.27 9.89 26.47
N ALA A 84 31.14 9.79 27.18
CA ALA A 84 31.11 9.75 28.64
C ALA A 84 31.79 8.48 29.17
N GLN A 85 31.56 7.32 28.53
CA GLN A 85 32.21 6.06 28.89
C GLN A 85 33.73 6.07 28.64
N LYS A 86 34.22 6.76 27.60
CA LYS A 86 35.67 6.87 27.30
C LYS A 86 36.44 7.82 28.22
N LYS A 87 35.76 8.66 29.01
CA LYS A 87 36.36 9.62 29.94
C LYS A 87 36.50 9.09 31.38
N ILE A 88 36.03 7.85 31.61
CA ILE A 88 36.24 7.07 32.83
C ILE A 88 37.37 6.08 32.53
#